data_AF-A0A2P9AHQ6-F1
#
_entry.id   AF-A0A2P9AHQ6-F1
#
_cell.length_a   1.000
_cell.length_b   1.000
_cell.length_c   1.000
_cell.angle_alpha   90.00
_cell.angle_beta   90.00
_cell.angle_gamma   90.00
#
_symmetry.space_group_name_H-M   'P 1'
#
loop_
_entity.id
_entity.type
_entity.pdbx_description
1 polymer ?
#
loop_
_entity_poly.entity_id
_entity_poly.type
_entity_poly.pdbx_seq_one_letter_code
_entity_poly.pdbx_strand_id
1 'polypeptide(L)'
;MMSATEPCGGGFVKDGQLQVAGLRSHDFMTNDSPTGGAIPASVPTIDPKAAPTLQHAEAEVFYTEAIRELAATDIPFLVAGTYAVSAYTGVTRQTKDLDIFCKAGDYARILAHFKQAGYAVEIVDDRWLGKVFKSTHFFDVIFASANGTMPVGDQWLEHARQIELLGSQVRIVGPTELIWSKCFIQDRRRHDGADIAHTILKAQDQIDWHRLLSYLEVHWEVLLMQLLNFRWIYPSERDHIPAWLLDELLDRLAKQRELPTPRMKICRGRLLSPTDYEIDVKEWGFAGVGGTGEFRDG
;
A
#
# COMPACT_ATOMS: atom_id res chain seq x y z
N MET A 1 22.76 3.14 -74.75
CA MET A 1 22.44 1.70 -74.68
C MET A 1 21.40 1.56 -73.56
N MET A 2 20.08 1.48 -73.81
CA MET A 2 19.30 0.34 -74.37
C MET A 2 19.68 -0.97 -73.66
N SER A 3 18.80 -1.82 -73.12
CA SER A 3 17.38 -2.21 -73.36
C SER A 3 16.94 -3.07 -72.15
N ALA A 4 15.81 -2.85 -71.46
CA ALA A 4 14.46 -3.39 -71.69
C ALA A 4 14.34 -4.91 -71.92
N THR A 5 13.55 -5.59 -71.06
CA THR A 5 12.47 -6.56 -71.41
C THR A 5 11.58 -6.90 -70.20
N GLU A 6 10.28 -6.62 -70.36
CA GLU A 6 9.08 -7.20 -69.70
C GLU A 6 8.31 -7.97 -70.82
N PRO A 7 7.08 -8.54 -70.66
CA PRO A 7 6.42 -9.27 -69.56
C PRO A 7 5.58 -10.50 -70.07
N CYS A 8 4.86 -11.19 -69.17
CA CYS A 8 3.57 -11.91 -69.42
C CYS A 8 3.02 -12.31 -68.03
N GLY A 9 1.76 -12.15 -67.62
CA GLY A 9 0.51 -11.76 -68.28
C GLY A 9 -0.64 -12.50 -67.54
N GLY A 10 -1.74 -11.82 -67.21
CA GLY A 10 -2.99 -12.45 -66.79
C GLY A 10 -3.75 -11.74 -65.67
N GLY A 11 -4.70 -10.87 -66.03
CA GLY A 11 -5.58 -10.16 -65.09
C GLY A 11 -6.86 -10.92 -64.73
N PHE A 12 -7.69 -10.33 -63.88
CA PHE A 12 -9.13 -10.06 -64.07
C PHE A 12 -9.72 -9.44 -62.78
N VAL A 13 -10.59 -8.45 -62.97
CA VAL A 13 -11.40 -7.77 -61.94
C VAL A 13 -12.71 -8.54 -61.73
N LYS A 14 -13.20 -8.69 -60.49
CA LYS A 14 -14.60 -8.38 -60.10
C LYS A 14 -14.92 -8.64 -58.62
N ASP A 15 -15.84 -7.80 -58.15
CA ASP A 15 -16.54 -7.80 -56.87
C ASP A 15 -16.96 -9.18 -56.37
N GLY A 16 -16.78 -9.41 -55.07
CA GLY A 16 -17.29 -10.58 -54.38
C GLY A 16 -17.38 -10.32 -52.88
N GLN A 17 -18.59 -10.05 -52.41
CA GLN A 17 -18.96 -10.16 -50.99
C GLN A 17 -18.45 -11.50 -50.45
N LEU A 18 -17.54 -11.48 -49.47
CA LEU A 18 -17.30 -12.64 -48.63
C LEU A 18 -18.14 -12.52 -47.36
N GLN A 19 -19.10 -13.43 -47.28
CA GLN A 19 -19.91 -13.75 -46.10
C GLN A 19 -19.01 -13.97 -44.87
N VAL A 20 -19.34 -13.27 -43.78
CA VAL A 20 -18.84 -13.59 -42.45
C VAL A 20 -19.55 -14.87 -42.01
N ALA A 21 -18.86 -16.00 -42.12
CA ALA A 21 -19.30 -17.26 -41.54
C ALA A 21 -19.24 -17.15 -40.00
N GLY A 22 -20.38 -17.40 -39.36
CA GLY A 22 -20.58 -17.25 -37.93
C GLY A 22 -19.62 -18.10 -37.10
N LEU A 23 -18.77 -17.43 -36.33
CA LEU A 23 -18.19 -17.98 -35.11
C LEU A 23 -19.20 -17.78 -33.99
N ARG A 24 -19.74 -18.91 -33.56
CA ARG A 24 -20.65 -19.04 -32.41
C ARG A 24 -20.01 -18.39 -31.19
N SER A 25 -20.78 -17.52 -30.54
CA SER A 25 -20.57 -17.01 -29.20
C SER A 25 -20.04 -18.13 -28.30
N HIS A 26 -18.74 -18.11 -28.04
CA HIS A 26 -18.21 -18.76 -26.85
C HIS A 26 -18.66 -17.91 -25.69
N ASP A 27 -19.42 -18.52 -24.81
CA ASP A 27 -19.84 -17.96 -23.54
C ASP A 27 -18.65 -17.26 -22.89
N PHE A 28 -18.76 -15.94 -22.78
CA PHE A 28 -17.98 -15.19 -21.81
C PHE A 28 -18.31 -15.84 -20.47
N MET A 29 -17.39 -16.67 -19.96
CA MET A 29 -17.39 -17.00 -18.56
C MET A 29 -17.29 -15.67 -17.83
N THR A 30 -18.42 -15.25 -17.28
CA THR A 30 -18.52 -14.21 -16.27
C THR A 30 -17.56 -14.62 -15.18
N ASN A 31 -16.39 -13.98 -15.15
CA ASN A 31 -15.51 -14.06 -14.01
C ASN A 31 -16.28 -13.35 -12.90
N ASP A 32 -17.00 -14.13 -12.09
CA ASP A 32 -17.58 -13.67 -10.84
C ASP A 32 -16.42 -13.08 -10.05
N SER A 33 -16.35 -11.75 -10.06
CA SER A 33 -15.53 -11.02 -9.11
C SER A 33 -16.00 -11.49 -7.74
N PRO A 34 -15.12 -11.96 -6.84
CA PRO A 34 -15.56 -12.33 -5.52
C PRO A 34 -16.24 -11.10 -4.94
N THR A 35 -17.54 -11.20 -4.72
CA THR A 35 -18.34 -10.21 -4.03
C THR A 35 -17.59 -9.83 -2.76
N GLY A 36 -17.18 -8.57 -2.65
CA GLY A 36 -16.49 -8.04 -1.48
C GLY A 36 -17.20 -8.51 -0.22
N GLY A 37 -16.46 -9.18 0.65
CA GLY A 37 -16.99 -9.67 1.91
C GLY A 37 -17.66 -8.50 2.64
N ALA A 38 -18.86 -8.72 3.17
CA ALA A 38 -19.48 -7.73 4.03
C ALA A 38 -18.51 -7.46 5.19
N ILE A 39 -18.15 -6.18 5.37
CA ILE A 39 -17.27 -5.76 6.47
C ILE A 39 -17.83 -6.36 7.76
N PRO A 40 -17.05 -7.15 8.53
CA PRO A 40 -17.56 -7.87 9.67
C PRO A 40 -18.25 -6.92 10.64
N ALA A 41 -19.44 -7.28 11.12
CA ALA A 41 -20.20 -6.46 12.05
C ALA A 41 -19.44 -6.22 13.38
N SER A 42 -18.60 -7.18 13.77
CA SER A 42 -17.74 -7.10 14.95
C SER A 42 -16.33 -7.58 14.61
N VAL A 43 -15.32 -6.90 15.16
CA VAL A 43 -13.91 -7.29 15.11
C VAL A 43 -13.38 -7.46 16.54
N PRO A 44 -12.28 -8.19 16.78
CA PRO A 44 -11.74 -8.39 18.12
C PRO A 44 -11.38 -7.06 18.79
N THR A 45 -11.80 -6.88 20.03
CA THR A 45 -11.42 -5.72 20.87
C THR A 45 -10.05 -5.93 21.48
N ILE A 46 -9.25 -4.87 21.53
CA ILE A 46 -7.97 -4.84 22.23
C ILE A 46 -7.90 -3.61 23.14
N ASP A 47 -7.16 -3.75 24.23
CA ASP A 47 -6.76 -2.61 25.05
C ASP A 47 -5.43 -2.07 24.50
N PRO A 48 -5.37 -0.78 24.07
CA PRO A 48 -4.13 -0.22 23.55
C PRO A 48 -3.07 -0.16 24.66
N LYS A 49 -1.86 -0.66 24.38
CA LYS A 49 -0.76 -0.68 25.36
C LYS A 49 -0.26 0.73 25.72
N ALA A 50 -0.42 1.67 24.80
CA ALA A 50 -0.10 3.09 25.00
C ALA A 50 -0.85 3.96 23.99
N ALA A 51 -0.80 5.27 24.21
CA ALA A 51 -1.20 6.29 23.25
C ALA A 51 -0.01 7.22 22.94
N PRO A 52 0.01 7.86 21.76
CA PRO A 52 0.96 8.93 21.49
C PRO A 52 0.66 10.16 22.35
N THR A 53 1.65 11.05 22.46
CA THR A 53 1.43 12.40 22.99
C THR A 53 1.16 13.38 21.86
N LEU A 54 0.32 14.38 22.13
CA LEU A 54 0.03 15.44 21.19
C LEU A 54 0.92 16.66 21.46
N GLN A 55 1.23 17.43 20.41
CA GLN A 55 2.06 18.64 20.53
C GLN A 55 1.39 19.75 21.34
N HIS A 56 0.06 19.87 21.20
CA HIS A 56 -0.74 20.96 21.75
C HIS A 56 -2.04 20.39 22.35
N ALA A 57 -2.54 20.97 23.45
CA ALA A 57 -3.78 20.52 24.09
C ALA A 57 -5.00 20.76 23.18
N GLU A 58 -4.96 21.82 22.38
CA GLU A 58 -5.96 22.14 21.36
C GLU A 58 -6.07 21.05 20.28
N ALA A 59 -4.98 20.30 20.04
CA ALA A 59 -5.00 19.16 19.12
C ALA A 59 -5.82 18.00 19.68
N GLU A 60 -5.82 17.80 21.01
CA GLU A 60 -6.63 16.75 21.65
C GLU A 60 -8.12 17.01 21.47
N VAL A 61 -8.55 18.26 21.63
CA VAL A 61 -9.93 18.68 21.39
C VAL A 61 -10.30 18.42 19.93
N PHE A 62 -9.45 18.85 18.99
CA PHE A 62 -9.69 18.62 17.56
C PHE A 62 -9.80 17.14 17.21
N TYR A 63 -8.89 16.29 17.68
CA TYR A 63 -8.93 14.84 17.38
C TYR A 63 -10.09 14.14 18.07
N THR A 64 -10.47 14.57 19.27
CA THR A 64 -11.66 14.03 19.96
C THR A 64 -12.93 14.34 19.18
N GLU A 65 -13.08 15.57 18.69
CA GLU A 65 -14.20 15.96 17.83
C GLU A 65 -14.17 15.19 16.51
N ALA A 66 -13.03 15.13 15.82
CA ALA A 66 -12.90 14.46 14.54
C ALA A 66 -13.22 12.96 14.61
N ILE A 67 -12.73 12.27 15.64
CA ILE A 67 -13.03 10.85 15.87
C ILE A 67 -14.51 10.65 16.18
N ARG A 68 -15.13 11.53 16.98
CA ARG A 68 -16.57 11.48 17.26
C ARG A 68 -17.41 11.67 15.98
N GLU A 69 -17.07 12.66 15.15
CA GLU A 69 -17.74 12.90 13.87
C GLU A 69 -17.60 11.69 12.95
N LEU A 70 -16.40 11.13 12.79
CA LEU A 70 -16.16 9.92 12.01
C LEU A 70 -16.99 8.74 12.52
N ALA A 71 -17.00 8.49 13.83
CA ALA A 71 -17.74 7.40 14.46
C ALA A 71 -19.26 7.56 14.35
N ALA A 72 -19.77 8.78 14.14
CA ALA A 72 -21.18 9.03 13.89
C ALA A 72 -21.60 8.75 12.44
N THR A 73 -20.64 8.57 11.51
CA THR A 73 -20.92 8.20 10.11
C THR A 73 -21.08 6.69 9.93
N ASP A 74 -21.68 6.29 8.81
CA ASP A 74 -21.71 4.90 8.34
C ASP A 74 -20.51 4.55 7.43
N ILE A 75 -19.53 5.46 7.31
CA ILE A 75 -18.42 5.32 6.39
C ILE A 75 -17.32 4.47 7.03
N PRO A 76 -16.89 3.36 6.41
CA PRO A 76 -15.82 2.54 6.97
C PRO A 76 -14.48 3.28 6.99
N PHE A 77 -13.83 3.30 8.15
CA PHE A 77 -12.49 3.84 8.32
C PHE A 77 -11.68 3.06 9.36
N LEU A 78 -10.37 3.28 9.37
CA LEU A 78 -9.43 2.70 10.32
C LEU A 78 -8.50 3.79 10.84
N VAL A 79 -8.25 3.81 12.15
CA VAL A 79 -7.14 4.56 12.72
C VAL A 79 -5.84 3.81 12.43
N ALA A 80 -4.79 4.54 12.05
CA ALA A 80 -3.50 3.95 11.67
C ALA A 80 -2.32 4.71 12.28
N GLY A 81 -1.16 4.63 11.63
CA GLY A 81 -0.02 5.49 11.91
C GLY A 81 0.55 5.32 13.32
N THR A 82 0.94 6.45 13.93
CA THR A 82 1.56 6.43 15.26
C THR A 82 0.59 5.91 16.33
N TYR A 83 -0.72 6.16 16.22
CA TYR A 83 -1.71 5.59 17.15
C TYR A 83 -1.71 4.06 17.12
N ALA A 84 -1.67 3.45 15.92
CA ALA A 84 -1.58 2.00 15.78
C ALA A 84 -0.26 1.45 16.33
N VAL A 85 0.86 2.11 16.05
CA VAL A 85 2.16 1.73 16.64
C VAL A 85 2.09 1.76 18.16
N SER A 86 1.60 2.83 18.77
CA SER A 86 1.47 2.94 20.23
C SER A 86 0.56 1.86 20.82
N ALA A 87 -0.58 1.59 20.19
CA ALA A 87 -1.54 0.60 20.64
C ALA A 87 -0.92 -0.82 20.72
N TYR A 88 -0.14 -1.24 19.72
CA TYR A 88 0.42 -2.59 19.70
C TYR A 88 1.77 -2.73 20.42
N THR A 89 2.57 -1.67 20.47
CA THR A 89 3.96 -1.75 20.94
C THR A 89 4.17 -1.20 22.35
N GLY A 90 3.26 -0.33 22.82
CA GLY A 90 3.46 0.43 24.04
C GLY A 90 4.42 1.62 23.88
N VAL A 91 4.94 1.88 22.67
CA VAL A 91 5.80 3.03 22.41
C VAL A 91 4.96 4.30 22.38
N THR A 92 5.21 5.21 23.32
CA THR A 92 4.67 6.57 23.28
C THR A 92 5.69 7.50 22.65
N ARG A 93 5.25 8.24 21.62
CA ARG A 93 5.99 9.35 21.04
C ARG A 93 5.05 10.48 20.67
N GLN A 94 5.61 11.66 20.46
CA GLN A 94 4.85 12.79 19.97
C GLN A 94 4.38 12.54 18.54
N THR A 95 3.11 12.81 18.25
CA THR A 95 2.55 12.85 16.89
C THR A 95 1.95 14.23 16.62
N LYS A 96 2.00 14.65 15.35
CA LYS A 96 1.43 15.92 14.89
C LYS A 96 0.08 15.75 14.21
N ASP A 97 -0.25 14.52 13.81
CA ASP A 97 -1.39 14.15 12.99
C ASP A 97 -2.05 12.86 13.48
N LEU A 98 -3.28 12.67 12.99
CA LEU A 98 -4.08 11.46 13.07
C LEU A 98 -4.19 10.88 11.66
N ASP A 99 -3.92 9.58 11.51
CA ASP A 99 -3.99 8.88 10.22
C ASP A 99 -5.30 8.08 10.13
N ILE A 100 -6.19 8.47 9.21
CA ILE A 100 -7.47 7.81 8.93
C ILE A 100 -7.37 7.08 7.60
N PHE A 101 -7.33 5.75 7.65
CA PHE A 101 -7.29 4.89 6.49
C PHE A 101 -8.72 4.56 6.05
N CYS A 102 -9.00 4.62 4.75
CA CYS A 102 -10.30 4.27 4.18
C CYS A 102 -10.14 3.71 2.76
N LYS A 103 -11.17 3.07 2.21
CA LYS A 103 -11.13 2.63 0.82
C LYS A 103 -11.07 3.84 -0.12
N ALA A 104 -10.46 3.66 -1.29
CA ALA A 104 -10.41 4.69 -2.33
C ALA A 104 -11.79 5.17 -2.83
N GLY A 105 -12.86 4.37 -2.64
CA GLY A 105 -14.23 4.81 -2.93
C GLY A 105 -14.85 5.71 -1.85
N ASP A 106 -14.29 5.72 -0.63
CA ASP A 106 -14.89 6.34 0.55
C ASP A 106 -14.24 7.66 0.96
N TYR A 107 -12.99 7.97 0.54
CA TYR A 107 -12.30 9.21 0.92
C TYR A 107 -13.14 10.46 0.58
N ALA A 108 -13.76 10.50 -0.61
CA ALA A 108 -14.58 11.62 -1.03
C ALA A 108 -15.81 11.83 -0.14
N ARG A 109 -16.40 10.74 0.38
CA ARG A 109 -17.52 10.80 1.34
C ARG A 109 -17.07 11.38 2.67
N ILE A 110 -15.90 10.96 3.17
CA ILE A 110 -15.30 11.49 4.41
C ILE A 110 -15.03 13.00 4.25
N LEU A 111 -14.32 13.40 3.19
CA LEU A 111 -13.99 14.81 2.96
C LEU A 111 -15.26 15.66 2.76
N ALA A 112 -16.26 15.16 2.03
CA ALA A 112 -17.53 15.86 1.84
C ALA A 112 -18.28 16.06 3.17
N HIS A 113 -18.30 15.03 4.03
CA HIS A 113 -18.91 15.12 5.35
C HIS A 113 -18.26 16.22 6.21
N PHE A 114 -16.93 16.21 6.34
CA PHE A 114 -16.21 17.23 7.11
C PHE A 114 -16.35 18.64 6.52
N LYS A 115 -16.38 18.77 5.19
CA LYS A 115 -16.66 20.03 4.53
C LYS A 115 -18.05 20.57 4.88
N GLN A 116 -19.07 19.71 4.93
CA GLN A 116 -20.43 20.11 5.33
C GLN A 116 -20.50 20.50 6.82
N ALA A 117 -19.70 19.86 7.67
CA ALA A 117 -19.53 20.21 9.07
C ALA A 117 -18.69 21.48 9.31
N GLY A 118 -18.27 22.18 8.24
CA GLY A 118 -17.57 23.47 8.33
C GLY A 118 -16.05 23.37 8.47
N TYR A 119 -15.46 22.19 8.29
CA TYR A 119 -14.02 22.00 8.28
C TYR A 119 -13.44 22.37 6.91
N ALA A 120 -12.19 22.81 6.89
CA ALA A 120 -11.45 22.96 5.63
C ALA A 120 -10.94 21.58 5.18
N VAL A 121 -11.02 21.30 3.89
CA VAL A 121 -10.57 20.02 3.31
C VAL A 121 -9.71 20.25 2.09
N GLU A 122 -8.76 19.36 1.86
CA GLU A 122 -7.85 19.38 0.71
C GLU A 122 -7.70 17.97 0.14
N ILE A 123 -7.66 17.86 -1.19
CA ILE A 123 -7.18 16.65 -1.87
C ILE A 123 -5.73 16.95 -2.25
N VAL A 124 -4.79 16.42 -1.47
CA VAL A 124 -3.36 16.68 -1.66
C VAL A 124 -2.85 15.90 -2.86
N ASP A 125 -3.29 14.64 -2.98
CA ASP A 125 -2.97 13.78 -4.10
C ASP A 125 -4.13 12.80 -4.29
N ASP A 126 -4.84 12.93 -5.41
CA ASP A 126 -6.04 12.14 -5.72
C ASP A 126 -5.77 10.63 -5.85
N ARG A 127 -4.49 10.22 -5.85
CA ARG A 127 -4.11 8.81 -5.87
C ARG A 127 -4.07 8.19 -4.48
N TRP A 128 -3.88 8.98 -3.41
CA TRP A 128 -3.65 8.40 -2.08
C TRP A 128 -3.98 9.25 -0.85
N LEU A 129 -4.06 10.58 -0.94
CA LEU A 129 -4.13 11.46 0.24
C LEU A 129 -5.11 12.63 0.10
N GLY A 130 -6.06 12.66 1.02
CA GLY A 130 -6.81 13.87 1.42
C GLY A 130 -6.40 14.36 2.81
N LYS A 131 -6.79 15.58 3.16
CA LYS A 131 -6.59 16.17 4.49
C LYS A 131 -7.84 16.92 4.94
N VAL A 132 -8.08 16.89 6.24
CA VAL A 132 -9.11 17.70 6.92
C VAL A 132 -8.43 18.57 7.96
N PHE A 133 -8.83 19.84 8.04
CA PHE A 133 -8.20 20.85 8.87
C PHE A 133 -9.22 21.57 9.75
N LYS A 134 -8.76 21.94 10.96
CA LYS A 134 -9.38 22.94 11.82
C LYS A 134 -8.27 23.77 12.46
N SER A 135 -8.21 25.06 12.15
CA SER A 135 -7.09 25.93 12.55
C SER A 135 -5.74 25.34 12.08
N THR A 136 -4.77 25.18 12.97
CA THR A 136 -3.43 24.64 12.72
C THR A 136 -3.35 23.12 12.82
N HIS A 137 -4.46 22.43 13.10
CA HIS A 137 -4.51 20.98 13.30
C HIS A 137 -5.15 20.29 12.09
N PHE A 138 -4.71 19.07 11.81
CA PHE A 138 -5.19 18.32 10.67
C PHE A 138 -5.14 16.81 10.92
N PHE A 139 -5.94 16.06 10.16
CA PHE A 139 -5.79 14.61 10.04
C PHE A 139 -5.75 14.21 8.57
N ASP A 140 -5.11 13.07 8.31
CA ASP A 140 -4.87 12.55 6.98
C ASP A 140 -5.94 11.52 6.64
N VAL A 141 -6.53 11.64 5.44
CA VAL A 141 -7.45 10.65 4.87
C VAL A 141 -6.66 9.88 3.81
N ILE A 142 -6.17 8.70 4.19
CA ILE A 142 -5.25 7.88 3.42
C ILE A 142 -6.02 6.72 2.81
N PHE A 143 -5.93 6.56 1.50
CA PHE A 143 -6.63 5.48 0.78
C PHE A 143 -5.72 4.62 -0.10
N ALA A 144 -4.44 5.03 -0.21
CA ALA A 144 -3.36 4.20 -0.70
C ALA A 144 -2.01 4.65 -0.10
N SER A 145 -0.92 3.95 -0.40
CA SER A 145 0.43 4.50 -0.22
C SER A 145 0.78 5.48 -1.33
N ALA A 146 1.69 6.43 -1.04
CA ALA A 146 2.17 7.41 -2.02
C ALA A 146 2.81 6.80 -3.28
N ASN A 147 3.33 5.58 -3.17
CA ASN A 147 3.93 4.82 -4.27
C ASN A 147 2.95 3.87 -4.98
N GLY A 148 1.67 3.86 -4.57
CA GLY A 148 0.59 3.07 -5.16
C GLY A 148 0.63 1.57 -4.88
N THR A 149 1.59 1.06 -4.08
CA THR A 149 1.73 -0.37 -3.82
C THR A 149 0.75 -0.91 -2.78
N MET A 150 0.05 -0.04 -2.06
CA MET A 150 -0.80 -0.41 -0.93
C MET A 150 -2.15 0.29 -0.99
N PRO A 151 -3.09 -0.16 -1.83
CA PRO A 151 -4.48 0.29 -1.75
C PRO A 151 -5.12 -0.22 -0.45
N VAL A 152 -5.90 0.64 0.21
CA VAL A 152 -6.72 0.22 1.35
C VAL A 152 -7.96 -0.49 0.82
N GLY A 153 -8.09 -1.77 1.15
CA GLY A 153 -9.15 -2.67 0.69
C GLY A 153 -9.90 -3.38 1.82
N ASP A 154 -10.82 -4.28 1.46
CA ASP A 154 -11.72 -4.93 2.42
C ASP A 154 -10.96 -5.74 3.48
N GLN A 155 -9.85 -6.39 3.12
CA GLN A 155 -9.01 -7.15 4.06
C GLN A 155 -8.48 -6.28 5.22
N TRP A 156 -8.27 -4.97 5.01
CA TRP A 156 -7.87 -4.06 6.09
C TRP A 156 -8.97 -3.93 7.13
N LEU A 157 -10.22 -3.82 6.68
CA LEU A 157 -11.40 -3.64 7.51
C LEU A 157 -11.83 -4.95 8.19
N GLU A 158 -11.66 -6.07 7.49
CA GLU A 158 -11.91 -7.43 7.99
C GLU A 158 -10.96 -7.81 9.11
N HIS A 159 -9.69 -7.42 9.01
CA HIS A 159 -8.64 -7.77 9.97
C HIS A 159 -8.32 -6.65 10.97
N ALA A 160 -9.16 -5.62 11.05
CA ALA A 160 -9.05 -4.55 12.03
C ALA A 160 -9.18 -5.05 13.47
N ARG A 161 -8.90 -4.17 14.43
CA ARG A 161 -9.23 -4.35 15.85
C ARG A 161 -10.13 -3.22 16.32
N GLN A 162 -10.95 -3.48 17.32
CA GLN A 162 -11.78 -2.47 17.97
C GLN A 162 -11.01 -1.89 19.16
N ILE A 163 -10.99 -0.57 19.28
CA ILE A 163 -10.42 0.13 20.44
C ILE A 163 -11.33 1.27 20.90
N GLU A 164 -11.17 1.67 22.16
CA GLU A 164 -11.62 2.99 22.62
C GLU A 164 -10.52 4.01 22.32
N LEU A 165 -10.86 5.05 21.55
CA LEU A 165 -9.98 6.17 21.24
C LEU A 165 -10.70 7.48 21.47
N LEU A 166 -10.16 8.33 22.35
CA LEU A 166 -10.70 9.66 22.64
C LEU A 166 -12.22 9.63 22.94
N GLY A 167 -12.64 8.61 23.72
CA GLY A 167 -14.03 8.41 24.13
C GLY A 167 -14.98 7.84 23.06
N SER A 168 -14.47 7.41 21.90
CA SER A 168 -15.26 6.76 20.85
C SER A 168 -14.75 5.36 20.55
N GLN A 169 -15.68 4.46 20.24
CA GLN A 169 -15.35 3.10 19.78
C GLN A 169 -15.03 3.15 18.28
N VAL A 170 -13.76 2.95 17.92
CA VAL A 170 -13.30 2.97 16.53
C VAL A 170 -12.49 1.74 16.16
N ARG A 171 -12.36 1.49 14.85
CA ARG A 171 -11.49 0.44 14.33
C ARG A 171 -10.08 0.97 14.12
N ILE A 172 -9.09 0.12 14.40
CA ILE A 172 -7.67 0.39 14.18
C ILE A 172 -7.08 -0.69 13.26
N VAL A 173 -6.11 -0.31 12.42
CA VAL A 173 -5.40 -1.21 11.50
C VAL A 173 -4.78 -2.40 12.26
N GLY A 174 -4.86 -3.61 11.71
CA GLY A 174 -4.23 -4.81 12.28
C GLY A 174 -2.69 -4.83 12.17
N PRO A 175 -1.96 -5.63 12.97
CA PRO A 175 -0.48 -5.65 12.96
C PRO A 175 0.13 -6.00 11.59
N THR A 176 -0.48 -6.94 10.84
CA THR A 176 -0.04 -7.31 9.49
C THR A 176 -0.05 -6.12 8.54
N GLU A 177 -1.19 -5.45 8.44
CA GLU A 177 -1.40 -4.28 7.59
C GLU A 177 -0.58 -3.07 8.08
N LEU A 178 -0.38 -2.93 9.39
CA LEU A 178 0.48 -1.90 9.96
C LEU A 178 1.93 -2.07 9.51
N ILE A 179 2.46 -3.30 9.51
CA ILE A 179 3.81 -3.57 8.99
C ILE A 179 3.88 -3.24 7.51
N TRP A 180 2.91 -3.72 6.72
CA TRP A 180 2.88 -3.48 5.28
C TRP A 180 2.89 -1.98 4.94
N SER A 181 2.11 -1.16 5.66
CA SER A 181 2.05 0.29 5.43
C SER A 181 3.35 1.04 5.70
N LYS A 182 4.29 0.40 6.39
CA LYS A 182 5.56 1.00 6.78
C LYS A 182 6.74 0.50 5.96
N CYS A 183 6.61 -0.65 5.28
CA CYS A 183 7.70 -1.29 4.54
C CYS A 183 8.39 -0.40 3.51
N PHE A 184 7.65 0.54 2.90
CA PHE A 184 8.18 1.43 1.85
C PHE A 184 8.60 2.82 2.35
N ILE A 185 8.41 3.13 3.63
CA ILE A 185 8.79 4.44 4.18
C ILE A 185 10.26 4.40 4.59
N GLN A 186 11.12 4.71 3.62
CA GLN A 186 12.59 4.64 3.75
C GLN A 186 13.27 5.79 3.00
N ASP A 187 12.88 7.02 3.32
CA ASP A 187 13.53 8.22 2.81
C ASP A 187 14.61 8.73 3.78
N ARG A 188 15.53 9.58 3.28
CA ARG A 188 16.63 10.12 4.09
C ARG A 188 16.23 10.95 5.32
N ARG A 189 14.97 11.42 5.39
CA ARG A 189 14.41 12.22 6.49
C ARG A 189 13.43 11.42 7.35
N ARG A 190 12.87 10.32 6.84
CA ARG A 190 11.92 9.46 7.52
C ARG A 190 12.10 8.00 7.11
N HIS A 191 12.31 7.16 8.11
CA HIS A 191 12.45 5.72 7.95
C HIS A 191 11.67 5.00 9.06
N ASP A 192 10.66 4.23 8.69
CA ASP A 192 9.73 3.59 9.65
C ASP A 192 10.20 2.19 10.09
N GLY A 193 11.44 1.76 9.79
CA GLY A 193 11.92 0.42 10.12
C GLY A 193 11.91 0.07 11.62
N ALA A 194 12.06 1.06 12.51
CA ALA A 194 11.93 0.84 13.95
C ALA A 194 10.47 0.49 14.34
N ASP A 195 9.47 1.13 13.72
CA ASP A 195 8.07 0.84 13.96
C ASP A 195 7.73 -0.60 13.53
N ILE A 196 8.28 -1.05 12.38
CA ILE A 196 8.14 -2.44 11.91
C ILE A 196 8.75 -3.40 12.93
N ALA A 197 10.01 -3.17 13.32
CA ALA A 197 10.72 -4.06 14.24
C ALA A 197 10.02 -4.15 15.61
N HIS A 198 9.54 -3.03 16.15
CA HIS A 198 8.77 -3.01 17.39
C HIS A 198 7.43 -3.75 17.26
N THR A 199 6.74 -3.61 16.12
CA THR A 199 5.48 -4.32 15.87
C THR A 199 5.70 -5.82 15.83
N ILE A 200 6.74 -6.30 15.14
CA ILE A 200 7.13 -7.72 15.16
C ILE A 200 7.46 -8.15 16.59
N LEU A 201 8.28 -7.39 17.33
CA LEU A 201 8.67 -7.76 18.69
C LEU A 201 7.46 -7.91 19.62
N LYS A 202 6.48 -7.02 19.52
CA LYS A 202 5.39 -6.87 20.51
C LYS A 202 4.05 -7.47 20.09
N ALA A 203 3.90 -7.87 18.83
CA ALA A 203 2.64 -8.38 18.29
C ALA A 203 2.84 -9.56 17.32
N GLN A 204 3.97 -10.29 17.39
CA GLN A 204 4.27 -11.41 16.48
C GLN A 204 3.14 -12.43 16.35
N ASP A 205 2.46 -12.71 17.46
CA ASP A 205 1.39 -13.70 17.59
C ASP A 205 0.09 -13.26 16.90
N GLN A 206 0.00 -11.98 16.55
CA GLN A 206 -1.13 -11.37 15.87
C GLN A 206 -0.84 -11.05 14.40
N ILE A 207 0.39 -11.30 13.94
CA ILE A 207 0.79 -11.12 12.55
C ILE A 207 0.40 -12.36 11.76
N ASP A 208 -0.46 -12.15 10.76
CA ASP A 208 -0.64 -13.11 9.68
C ASP A 208 0.50 -12.96 8.66
N TRP A 209 1.46 -13.88 8.76
CA TRP A 209 2.66 -13.91 7.93
C TRP A 209 2.39 -14.33 6.48
N HIS A 210 1.38 -15.17 6.24
CA HIS A 210 0.99 -15.56 4.88
C HIS A 210 0.37 -14.38 4.14
N ARG A 211 -0.52 -13.63 4.81
CA ARG A 211 -1.10 -12.41 4.23
C ARG A 211 -0.04 -11.32 4.03
N LEU A 212 0.88 -11.15 4.98
CA LEU A 212 1.99 -10.21 4.81
C LEU A 212 2.86 -10.54 3.58
N LEU A 213 3.21 -11.82 3.40
CA LEU A 213 3.93 -12.28 2.21
C LEU A 213 3.10 -12.03 0.94
N SER A 214 1.81 -12.33 0.95
CA SER A 214 0.93 -12.10 -0.19
C SER A 214 0.88 -10.64 -0.63
N TYR A 215 0.85 -9.68 0.32
CA TYR A 215 0.89 -8.26 -0.01
C TYR A 215 2.23 -7.82 -0.60
N LEU A 216 3.32 -8.45 -0.16
CA LEU A 216 4.68 -8.14 -0.57
C LEU A 216 5.22 -9.11 -1.62
N GLU A 217 4.38 -9.91 -2.28
CA GLU A 217 4.83 -10.99 -3.18
C GLU A 217 5.74 -10.47 -4.31
N VAL A 218 5.35 -9.34 -4.93
CA VAL A 218 6.13 -8.65 -5.99
C VAL A 218 7.36 -7.92 -5.43
N HIS A 219 7.39 -7.71 -4.11
CA HIS A 219 8.39 -6.92 -3.39
C HIS A 219 9.01 -7.74 -2.24
N TRP A 220 9.15 -9.05 -2.44
CA TRP A 220 9.53 -9.99 -1.39
C TRP A 220 10.94 -9.68 -0.85
N GLU A 221 11.80 -9.05 -1.66
CA GLU A 221 13.11 -8.58 -1.22
C GLU A 221 13.01 -7.49 -0.12
N VAL A 222 11.98 -6.64 -0.19
CA VAL A 222 11.70 -5.62 0.85
C VAL A 222 11.29 -6.31 2.15
N LEU A 223 10.45 -7.34 2.08
CA LEU A 223 10.09 -8.14 3.26
C LEU A 223 11.33 -8.82 3.86
N LEU A 224 12.14 -9.49 3.04
CA LEU A 224 13.37 -10.14 3.48
C LEU A 224 14.31 -9.14 4.19
N MET A 225 14.46 -7.92 3.65
CA MET A 225 15.25 -6.87 4.30
C MET A 225 14.72 -6.52 5.69
N GLN A 226 13.40 -6.36 5.86
CA GLN A 226 12.82 -6.08 7.18
C GLN A 226 13.04 -7.24 8.16
N LEU A 227 12.91 -8.50 7.70
CA LEU A 227 13.14 -9.67 8.54
C LEU A 227 14.61 -9.78 8.98
N LEU A 228 15.56 -9.56 8.06
CA LEU A 228 16.98 -9.56 8.39
C LEU A 228 17.33 -8.42 9.36
N ASN A 229 16.77 -7.23 9.14
CA ASN A 229 16.96 -6.09 10.04
C ASN A 229 16.43 -6.41 11.45
N PHE A 230 15.21 -6.94 11.57
CA PHE A 230 14.65 -7.39 12.85
C PHE A 230 15.58 -8.39 13.56
N ARG A 231 16.06 -9.43 12.85
CA ARG A 231 16.94 -10.46 13.42
C ARG A 231 18.30 -9.92 13.87
N TRP A 232 18.75 -8.81 13.28
CA TRP A 232 19.97 -8.12 13.69
C TRP A 232 19.73 -7.25 14.93
N ILE A 233 18.62 -6.50 14.96
CA ILE A 233 18.21 -5.67 16.11
C ILE A 233 17.92 -6.55 17.35
N TYR A 234 17.24 -7.68 17.15
CA TYR A 234 16.73 -8.57 18.19
C TYR A 234 17.27 -10.01 18.01
N PRO A 235 18.55 -10.25 18.32
CA PRO A 235 19.15 -11.56 18.10
C PRO A 235 18.57 -12.68 18.99
N SER A 236 18.06 -12.35 20.18
CA SER A 236 17.43 -13.31 21.10
C SER A 236 16.00 -13.67 20.71
N GLU A 237 15.31 -12.83 19.94
CA GLU A 237 13.90 -12.96 19.56
C GLU A 237 13.74 -13.35 18.08
N ARG A 238 14.81 -13.86 17.47
CA ARG A 238 14.86 -14.25 16.04
C ARG A 238 13.78 -15.25 15.63
N ASP A 239 13.30 -16.03 16.57
CA ASP A 239 12.25 -17.04 16.44
C ASP A 239 10.83 -16.45 16.42
N HIS A 240 10.67 -15.14 16.68
CA HIS A 240 9.41 -14.42 16.42
C HIS A 240 9.07 -14.36 14.92
N ILE A 241 10.04 -14.61 14.05
CA ILE A 241 9.83 -14.77 12.61
C ILE A 241 9.65 -16.27 12.32
N PRO A 242 8.56 -16.69 11.66
CA PRO A 242 8.37 -18.08 11.30
C PRO A 242 9.52 -18.59 10.43
N ALA A 243 10.07 -19.77 10.79
CA ALA A 243 11.17 -20.38 10.05
C ALA A 243 10.83 -20.58 8.55
N TRP A 244 9.61 -21.06 8.26
CA TRP A 244 9.14 -21.29 6.89
C TRP A 244 9.21 -20.03 6.02
N LEU A 245 8.94 -18.84 6.60
CA LEU A 245 8.92 -17.59 5.86
C LEU A 245 10.33 -17.17 5.49
N LEU A 246 11.27 -17.32 6.43
CA LEU A 246 12.67 -17.03 6.15
C LEU A 246 13.23 -18.01 5.12
N ASP A 247 12.92 -19.29 5.25
CA ASP A 247 13.35 -20.34 4.31
C ASP A 247 12.82 -20.07 2.90
N GLU A 248 11.53 -19.74 2.77
CA GLU A 248 10.89 -19.35 1.50
C GLU A 248 11.60 -18.16 0.83
N LEU A 249 11.85 -17.08 1.57
CA LEU A 249 12.47 -15.87 1.01
C LEU A 249 13.96 -16.08 0.66
N LEU A 250 14.67 -16.92 1.42
CA LEU A 250 16.05 -17.30 1.11
C LEU A 250 16.12 -18.23 -0.11
N ASP A 251 15.17 -19.15 -0.30
CA ASP A 251 15.08 -19.96 -1.50
C ASP A 251 14.79 -19.09 -2.74
N ARG A 252 13.85 -18.15 -2.65
CA ARG A 252 13.60 -17.17 -3.73
C ARG A 252 14.87 -16.42 -4.12
N LEU A 253 15.65 -15.96 -3.15
CA LEU A 253 16.94 -15.31 -3.41
C LEU A 253 17.96 -16.26 -4.04
N ALA A 254 18.04 -17.51 -3.57
CA ALA A 254 18.91 -18.51 -4.16
C ALA A 254 18.57 -18.76 -5.63
N LYS A 255 17.28 -18.93 -5.97
CA LYS A 255 16.81 -19.09 -7.34
C LYS A 255 17.03 -17.84 -8.18
N GLN A 256 16.79 -16.64 -7.65
CA GLN A 256 17.06 -15.39 -8.36
C GLN A 256 18.55 -15.25 -8.76
N ARG A 257 19.48 -15.73 -7.93
CA ARG A 257 20.92 -15.70 -8.21
C ARG A 257 21.36 -16.65 -9.34
N GLU A 258 20.55 -17.66 -9.67
CA GLU A 258 20.79 -18.56 -10.81
C GLU A 258 20.35 -17.94 -12.14
N LEU A 259 19.53 -16.88 -12.11
CA LEU A 259 18.98 -16.23 -13.29
C LEU A 259 19.95 -15.16 -13.86
N PRO A 260 19.90 -14.90 -15.18
CA PRO A 260 20.63 -13.77 -15.76
C PRO A 260 20.07 -12.45 -15.25
N THR A 261 20.91 -11.41 -15.23
CA THR A 261 20.43 -10.08 -14.86
C THR A 261 19.41 -9.54 -15.87
N PRO A 262 18.41 -8.75 -15.43
CA PRO A 262 17.45 -8.12 -16.34
C PRO A 262 18.13 -7.28 -17.41
N ARG A 263 17.64 -7.37 -18.66
CA ARG A 263 18.18 -6.60 -19.80
C ARG A 263 17.92 -5.11 -19.66
N MET A 264 16.76 -4.71 -19.15
CA MET A 264 16.44 -3.30 -18.92
C MET A 264 17.07 -2.84 -17.60
N LYS A 265 17.70 -1.67 -17.61
CA LYS A 265 18.12 -0.98 -16.39
C LYS A 265 16.87 -0.50 -15.66
N ILE A 266 16.53 -1.11 -14.52
CA ILE A 266 15.36 -0.74 -13.71
C ILE A 266 15.82 -0.26 -12.33
N CYS A 267 15.31 0.87 -11.88
CA CYS A 267 15.49 1.34 -10.50
C CYS A 267 14.13 1.33 -9.78
N ARG A 268 14.00 0.43 -8.80
CA ARG A 268 12.83 0.36 -7.90
C ARG A 268 12.97 1.29 -6.69
N GLY A 269 14.10 1.97 -6.51
CA GLY A 269 14.38 2.82 -5.36
C GLY A 269 13.38 3.96 -5.18
N ARG A 270 12.76 4.44 -6.27
CA ARG A 270 11.68 5.45 -6.19
C ARG A 270 10.40 4.95 -5.50
N LEU A 271 10.23 3.64 -5.30
CA LEU A 271 9.18 3.10 -4.42
C LEU A 271 9.50 3.34 -2.94
N LEU A 272 10.77 3.47 -2.57
CA LEU A 272 11.24 3.73 -1.21
C LEU A 272 11.37 5.24 -0.94
N SER A 273 11.99 5.96 -1.87
CA SER A 273 12.18 7.40 -1.81
C SER A 273 12.20 8.01 -3.22
N PRO A 274 11.11 8.67 -3.66
CA PRO A 274 11.06 9.30 -4.98
C PRO A 274 12.15 10.35 -5.21
N THR A 275 12.56 11.07 -4.15
CA THR A 275 13.55 12.14 -4.20
C THR A 275 14.97 11.62 -4.17
N ASP A 276 15.28 10.64 -3.32
CA ASP A 276 16.66 10.18 -3.17
C ASP A 276 17.12 9.35 -4.37
N TYR A 277 16.19 8.71 -5.08
CA TYR A 277 16.45 7.93 -6.30
C TYR A 277 16.02 8.65 -7.58
N GLU A 278 15.93 9.98 -7.56
CA GLU A 278 15.56 10.77 -8.74
C GLU A 278 16.65 10.73 -9.82
N ILE A 279 17.92 10.81 -9.39
CA ILE A 279 19.10 10.79 -10.27
C ILE A 279 19.18 9.49 -11.09
N ASP A 280 18.77 8.36 -10.52
CA ASP A 280 18.75 7.06 -11.17
C ASP A 280 17.97 7.08 -12.49
N VAL A 281 16.82 7.77 -12.49
CA VAL A 281 15.93 7.86 -13.65
C VAL A 281 16.30 9.04 -14.55
N LYS A 282 16.66 10.19 -13.98
CA LYS A 282 16.92 11.40 -14.76
C LYS A 282 18.28 11.39 -15.47
N GLU A 283 19.29 10.76 -14.87
CA GLU A 283 20.68 10.89 -15.31
C GLU A 283 21.35 9.55 -15.54
N TRP A 284 21.03 8.51 -14.76
CA TRP A 284 21.72 7.21 -14.87
C TRP A 284 21.03 6.20 -15.79
N GLY A 285 19.96 6.60 -16.49
CA GLY A 285 19.31 5.82 -17.55
C GLY A 285 18.46 4.64 -17.07
N PHE A 286 18.08 4.61 -15.79
CA PHE A 286 17.19 3.57 -15.27
C PHE A 286 15.71 3.88 -15.53
N ALA A 287 14.94 2.84 -15.88
CA ALA A 287 13.49 2.90 -15.87
C ALA A 287 12.95 2.96 -14.44
N GLY A 288 11.98 3.85 -14.20
CA GLY A 288 11.11 3.77 -13.02
C GLY A 288 10.03 2.68 -13.15
N VAL A 289 9.23 2.49 -12.12
CA VAL A 289 8.11 1.54 -12.13
C VAL A 289 7.05 2.01 -13.14
N GLY A 290 6.95 1.31 -14.28
CA GLY A 290 6.07 1.64 -15.40
C GLY A 290 6.68 2.53 -16.49
N GLY A 291 7.96 2.89 -16.40
CA GLY A 291 8.66 3.70 -17.40
C GLY A 291 9.51 2.89 -18.40
N THR A 292 9.98 3.55 -19.45
CA THR A 292 11.04 3.04 -20.34
C THR A 292 12.41 3.37 -19.78
N GLY A 293 13.43 2.53 -20.04
CA GLY A 293 14.82 2.78 -19.63
C GLY A 293 15.82 2.19 -20.62
N GLU A 294 17.10 2.46 -20.40
CA GLU A 294 18.17 1.92 -21.22
C GLU A 294 18.28 0.39 -21.07
N PHE A 295 18.76 -0.26 -22.13
CA PHE A 295 19.12 -1.68 -22.08
C PHE A 295 20.62 -1.83 -21.75
N ARG A 296 20.96 -2.89 -21.02
CA ARG A 296 22.35 -3.30 -20.80
C ARG A 296 22.92 -3.83 -22.11
N ASP A 297 24.12 -3.40 -22.45
CA ASP A 297 24.93 -4.04 -23.49
C ASP A 297 25.30 -5.47 -23.03
N GLY A 298 25.18 -6.43 -23.95
CA GLY A 298 25.34 -7.87 -23.67
C GLY A 298 26.79 -8.32 -23.60
#